data_AF-A0A3D4N9Q1-F1
#
_entry.id   AF-A0A3D4N9Q1-F1
#
_cell.length_a   1.000
_cell.length_b   1.000
_cell.length_c   1.000
_cell.angle_alpha   90.00
_cell.angle_beta   90.00
_cell.angle_gamma   90.00
#
_symmetry.space_group_name_H-M   'P 1'
#
loop_
_entity.id
_entity.type
_entity.pdbx_description
1 polymer ?
#
loop_
_entity_poly.entity_id
_entity_poly.type
_entity_poly.pdbx_seq_one_letter_code
_entity_poly.pdbx_strand_id
1 'polypeptide(L)'
;MSDNSQQPMYCYNHPKTETLLRCNQCDRPICTSCGVRTPTGYRCKECVRGQQKIFDTAQWWDFPLAVLTAGVLAFVSTFIARMVGFFMLFLAPVAGIIIAEAVRRLLKKRRSKNLPIITSAAAFVGAMLPTLGNIVILLLFSGSGQGANLLAGFISMIWPLIFALLVASSIYFRLKGIRV
;
A
#
# COMPACT_ATOMS: atom_id res chain seq x y z
N MET A 1 -23.19 47.73 21.25
CA MET A 1 -23.34 47.11 19.93
C MET A 1 -22.07 47.37 19.13
N SER A 2 -21.24 46.35 18.87
CA SER A 2 -20.08 46.49 18.00
C SER A 2 -20.54 46.40 16.53
N ASP A 3 -20.63 47.56 15.90
CA ASP A 3 -20.89 47.74 14.48
C ASP A 3 -19.65 47.29 13.69
N ASN A 4 -19.69 46.06 13.16
CA ASN A 4 -18.61 45.51 12.35
C ASN A 4 -19.09 45.55 10.90
N SER A 5 -18.79 46.66 10.21
CA SER A 5 -18.91 46.81 8.77
C SER A 5 -17.97 45.83 8.07
N GLN A 6 -18.31 44.55 8.08
CA GLN A 6 -17.58 43.51 7.38
C GLN A 6 -17.84 43.71 5.89
N GLN A 7 -16.89 44.38 5.22
CA GLN A 7 -16.81 44.41 3.77
C GLN A 7 -17.06 42.99 3.24
N PRO A 8 -17.95 42.78 2.27
CA PRO A 8 -18.25 41.45 1.75
C PRO A 8 -16.96 40.84 1.19
N MET A 9 -16.43 39.83 1.88
CA MET A 9 -15.21 39.14 1.47
C MET A 9 -15.60 38.04 0.48
N TYR A 10 -15.04 38.08 -0.71
CA TYR A 10 -15.29 37.06 -1.72
C TYR A 10 -14.33 35.87 -1.57
N CYS A 11 -14.80 34.67 -1.89
CA CYS A 11 -13.95 33.49 -1.86
C CYS A 11 -12.79 33.63 -2.86
N TYR A 12 -11.57 33.29 -2.43
CA TYR A 12 -10.40 33.25 -3.31
C TYR A 12 -10.60 32.45 -4.62
N ASN A 13 -11.38 31.35 -4.57
CA ASN A 13 -11.65 30.50 -5.73
C ASN A 13 -12.99 30.81 -6.41
N HIS A 14 -13.88 31.57 -5.75
CA HIS A 14 -15.20 31.93 -6.27
C HIS A 14 -15.46 33.41 -6.00
N PRO A 15 -15.01 34.31 -6.90
CA PRO A 15 -15.08 35.76 -6.69
C PRO A 15 -16.52 36.31 -6.70
N LYS A 16 -17.52 35.49 -7.10
CA LYS A 16 -18.95 35.86 -7.08
C LYS A 16 -19.68 35.44 -5.80
N THR A 17 -19.00 34.73 -4.89
CA THR A 17 -19.63 34.21 -3.67
C THR A 17 -19.12 34.99 -2.47
N GLU A 18 -20.04 35.69 -1.79
CA GLU A 18 -19.77 36.35 -0.53
C GLU A 18 -19.55 35.31 0.58
N THR A 19 -18.55 35.55 1.41
CA THR A 19 -18.11 34.60 2.42
C THR A 19 -17.72 35.29 3.72
N LEU A 20 -18.10 34.67 4.83
CA LEU A 20 -17.69 35.08 6.17
C LEU A 20 -16.65 34.12 6.78
N LEU A 21 -16.33 33.01 6.09
CA LEU A 21 -15.38 32.02 6.58
C LEU A 21 -13.96 32.36 6.14
N ARG A 22 -13.01 32.13 7.05
CA ARG A 22 -11.57 32.26 6.81
C ARG A 22 -10.86 30.95 7.18
N CYS A 23 -9.79 30.65 6.46
CA CYS A 23 -8.96 29.51 6.77
C CYS A 23 -8.14 29.75 8.05
N ASN A 24 -8.17 28.83 9.02
CA ASN A 24 -7.45 29.00 10.29
C ASN A 24 -5.91 29.03 10.19
N GLN A 25 -5.33 28.69 9.03
CA GLN A 25 -3.88 28.59 8.83
C GLN A 25 -3.32 29.67 7.90
N CYS A 26 -4.11 30.20 6.98
CA CYS A 26 -3.65 31.19 6.00
C CYS A 26 -4.54 32.43 5.93
N ASP A 27 -5.59 32.50 6.76
CA ASP A 27 -6.57 33.59 6.89
C ASP A 27 -7.29 34.04 5.61
N ARG A 28 -7.11 33.29 4.51
CA ARG A 28 -7.77 33.56 3.23
C ARG A 28 -9.29 33.32 3.33
N PRO A 29 -10.11 34.18 2.70
CA PRO A 29 -11.56 33.99 2.64
C PRO A 29 -11.93 32.76 1.80
N ILE A 30 -12.77 31.89 2.37
CA ILE A 30 -13.21 30.63 1.77
C ILE A 30 -14.73 30.50 1.82
N CYS A 31 -15.34 29.92 0.78
CA CYS A 31 -16.75 29.56 0.82
C CYS A 31 -16.94 28.18 1.48
N THR A 32 -18.18 27.88 1.84
CA THR A 32 -18.58 26.58 2.42
C THR A 32 -18.27 25.40 1.51
N SER A 33 -18.22 25.58 0.19
CA SER A 33 -17.83 24.54 -0.78
C SER A 33 -16.31 24.35 -0.92
N CYS A 34 -15.52 25.37 -0.58
CA CYS A 34 -14.05 25.29 -0.61
C CYS A 34 -13.44 24.89 0.74
N GLY A 35 -14.15 25.09 1.85
CA GLY A 35 -13.70 24.76 3.20
C GLY A 35 -13.76 23.27 3.52
N VAL A 36 -12.67 22.73 4.05
CA VAL A 36 -12.61 21.38 4.64
C VAL A 36 -12.76 21.51 6.15
N ARG A 37 -13.72 20.77 6.74
CA ARG A 37 -13.85 20.70 8.20
C ARG A 37 -12.68 19.91 8.79
N THR A 38 -11.97 20.56 9.70
CA THR A 38 -10.92 19.96 10.54
C THR A 38 -11.32 20.10 12.00
N PRO A 39 -10.73 19.32 12.93
CA PRO A 39 -11.05 19.42 14.37
C PRO A 39 -10.88 20.84 14.93
N THR A 40 -9.97 21.62 14.33
CA THR A 40 -9.64 23.00 14.72
C THR A 40 -10.40 24.08 13.92
N GLY A 41 -11.44 23.72 13.15
CA GLY A 41 -12.21 24.66 12.32
C GLY A 41 -12.10 24.40 10.81
N TYR A 42 -12.34 25.42 9.98
CA TYR A 42 -12.30 25.28 8.52
C TYR A 42 -10.89 25.56 7.97
N ARG A 43 -10.43 24.68 7.08
CA ARG A 43 -9.16 24.85 6.35
C ARG A 43 -9.35 24.89 4.84
N CYS A 44 -8.46 25.62 4.18
CA CYS A 44 -8.36 25.71 2.74
C CYS A 44 -7.82 24.41 2.13
N LYS A 45 -8.27 24.01 0.92
CA LYS A 45 -7.79 22.77 0.26
C LYS A 45 -6.28 22.77 0.00
N GLU A 46 -5.68 23.92 -0.27
CA GLU A 46 -4.22 24.07 -0.43
C GLU A 46 -3.48 23.78 0.87
N CYS A 47 -4.00 24.29 1.99
CA CYS A 47 -3.46 24.12 3.33
C CYS A 47 -3.48 22.65 3.74
N VAL A 48 -4.60 21.96 3.46
CA VAL A 48 -4.76 20.52 3.70
C VAL A 48 -3.82 19.70 2.79
N ARG A 49 -3.68 20.06 1.52
CA ARG A 49 -2.74 19.41 0.58
C ARG A 49 -1.28 19.62 0.96
N GLY A 50 -0.93 20.80 1.47
CA GLY A 50 0.41 21.11 1.99
C GLY A 50 0.75 20.24 3.20
N GLN A 51 -0.19 20.04 4.12
CA GLN A 51 -0.02 19.12 5.24
C GLN A 51 0.15 17.66 4.77
N GLN A 52 -0.60 17.21 3.75
CA GLN A 52 -0.40 15.88 3.15
C GLN A 52 1.01 15.67 2.59
N LYS A 53 1.62 16.69 1.97
CA LYS A 53 3.01 16.61 1.49
C LYS A 53 4.04 16.47 2.61
N ILE A 54 3.79 17.02 3.80
CA ILE A 54 4.70 16.86 4.96
C ILE A 54 4.70 15.40 5.46
N PHE A 55 3.60 14.67 5.29
CA PHE A 55 3.51 13.25 5.66
C PHE A 55 4.15 12.29 4.67
N ASP A 56 4.54 12.71 3.46
CA ASP A 56 5.33 11.89 2.53
C ASP A 56 6.83 12.07 2.86
N THR A 57 7.27 11.48 3.98
CA THR A 57 8.70 11.44 4.37
C THR A 57 9.43 10.25 3.74
N ALA A 58 9.01 9.80 2.57
CA ALA A 58 9.70 8.71 1.86
C ALA A 58 10.97 9.25 1.21
N GLN A 59 12.12 8.82 1.70
CA GLN A 59 13.38 9.02 0.97
C GLN A 59 13.46 7.99 -0.16
N TRP A 60 14.13 8.34 -1.26
CA TRP A 60 14.30 7.44 -2.41
C TRP A 60 14.97 6.11 -2.02
N TRP A 61 15.78 6.11 -0.95
CA TRP A 61 16.44 4.92 -0.36
C TRP A 61 15.49 3.94 0.34
N ASP A 62 14.30 4.39 0.78
CA ASP A 62 13.34 3.52 1.45
C ASP A 62 12.67 2.55 0.45
N PHE A 63 12.61 2.89 -0.85
CA PHE A 63 12.04 2.05 -1.90
C PHE A 63 12.85 0.78 -2.20
N PRO A 64 14.17 0.85 -2.52
CA PRO A 64 14.96 -0.36 -2.79
C PRO A 64 15.07 -1.25 -1.55
N LEU A 65 15.15 -0.67 -0.35
CA LEU A 65 15.19 -1.44 0.90
C LEU A 65 13.88 -2.22 1.13
N ALA A 66 12.72 -1.61 0.86
CA ALA A 66 11.42 -2.25 0.98
C ALA A 66 11.26 -3.40 -0.04
N VAL A 67 11.72 -3.20 -1.28
CA VAL A 67 11.67 -4.22 -2.33
C VAL A 67 12.56 -5.40 -1.99
N LEU A 68 13.80 -5.14 -1.55
CA LEU A 68 14.76 -6.20 -1.23
C LEU A 68 14.30 -7.01 -0.02
N THR A 69 13.83 -6.36 1.04
CA THR A 69 13.37 -7.05 2.26
C THR A 69 12.08 -7.83 2.04
N ALA A 70 11.09 -7.24 1.35
CA ALA A 70 9.85 -7.94 1.01
C ALA A 70 10.09 -9.09 0.03
N GLY A 71 10.95 -8.90 -0.97
CA GLY A 71 11.32 -9.93 -1.94
C GLY A 71 12.02 -11.12 -1.29
N VAL A 72 13.04 -10.88 -0.47
CA VAL A 72 13.77 -11.93 0.24
C VAL A 72 12.86 -12.70 1.20
N LEU A 73 12.05 -12.00 2.00
CA LEU A 73 11.14 -12.67 2.93
C LEU A 73 10.03 -13.44 2.23
N ALA A 74 9.49 -12.94 1.11
CA ALA A 74 8.51 -13.67 0.30
C ALA A 74 9.14 -14.91 -0.35
N PHE A 75 10.37 -14.80 -0.84
CA PHE A 75 11.11 -15.92 -1.40
C PHE A 75 11.33 -17.03 -0.36
N VAL A 76 11.82 -16.66 0.84
CA VAL A 76 12.01 -17.60 1.95
C VAL A 76 10.67 -18.19 2.40
N SER A 77 9.60 -17.39 2.46
CA SER A 77 8.27 -17.86 2.83
C SER A 77 7.74 -18.90 1.84
N THR A 78 7.86 -18.67 0.53
CA THR A 78 7.43 -19.63 -0.49
C THR A 78 8.29 -20.90 -0.49
N PHE A 79 9.59 -20.79 -0.20
CA PHE A 79 10.47 -21.95 -0.08
C PHE A 79 10.09 -22.83 1.11
N ILE A 80 9.83 -22.23 2.27
CA ILE A 80 9.36 -22.94 3.47
C ILE A 80 7.96 -23.51 3.24
N ALA A 81 7.09 -22.76 2.59
CA ALA A 81 5.72 -23.18 2.27
C ALA A 81 5.77 -24.52 1.52
N ARG A 82 6.63 -24.66 0.50
CA ARG A 82 6.82 -25.91 -0.27
C ARG A 82 7.12 -27.15 0.60
N MET A 83 7.78 -26.97 1.75
CA MET A 83 8.14 -28.07 2.66
C MET A 83 6.98 -28.53 3.55
N VAL A 84 6.01 -27.64 3.81
CA VAL A 84 4.93 -27.82 4.82
C VAL A 84 3.60 -28.33 4.19
N GLY A 85 3.51 -28.37 2.85
CA GLY A 85 2.37 -28.95 2.13
C GLY A 85 1.03 -28.24 2.40
N PHE A 86 -0.01 -28.99 2.74
CA PHE A 86 -1.39 -28.48 2.85
C PHE A 86 -1.58 -27.37 3.91
N PHE A 87 -0.76 -27.33 4.96
CA PHE A 87 -0.86 -26.34 6.05
C PHE A 87 -0.48 -24.90 5.65
N MET A 88 0.00 -24.68 4.41
CA MET A 88 0.33 -23.35 3.88
C MET A 88 -0.84 -22.35 3.93
N LEU A 89 -2.09 -22.81 3.83
CA LEU A 89 -3.26 -21.92 3.87
C LEU A 89 -3.39 -21.20 5.23
N PHE A 90 -3.14 -21.93 6.33
CA PHE A 90 -3.16 -21.37 7.68
C PHE A 90 -1.91 -20.56 8.00
N LEU A 91 -0.79 -20.87 7.33
CA LEU A 91 0.47 -20.14 7.50
C LEU A 91 0.50 -18.81 6.73
N ALA A 92 -0.30 -18.65 5.66
CA ALA A 92 -0.28 -17.46 4.81
C ALA A 92 -0.56 -16.15 5.58
N PRO A 93 -1.58 -16.06 6.46
CA PRO A 93 -1.80 -14.87 7.29
C PRO A 93 -0.62 -14.62 8.24
N VAL A 94 -0.06 -15.68 8.84
CA VAL A 94 1.07 -15.57 9.77
C VAL A 94 2.33 -15.06 9.07
N ALA A 95 2.63 -15.58 7.88
CA ALA A 95 3.73 -15.12 7.04
C ALA A 95 3.55 -13.64 6.67
N GLY A 96 2.34 -13.24 6.24
CA GLY A 96 2.03 -11.85 5.93
C GLY A 96 2.19 -10.89 7.11
N ILE A 97 1.82 -11.32 8.31
CA ILE A 97 2.02 -10.58 9.57
C ILE A 97 3.51 -10.34 9.84
N ILE A 98 4.32 -11.38 9.73
CA ILE A 98 5.77 -11.33 9.98
C ILE A 98 6.45 -10.40 8.98
N ILE A 99 6.13 -10.54 7.68
CA ILE A 99 6.70 -9.71 6.62
C ILE A 99 6.33 -8.24 6.81
N ALA A 100 5.04 -7.95 7.05
CA ALA A 100 4.57 -6.59 7.24
C ALA A 100 5.22 -5.91 8.47
N GLU A 101 5.40 -6.64 9.57
CA GLU A 101 6.01 -6.09 10.77
C GLU A 101 7.53 -5.93 10.63
N ALA A 102 8.21 -6.85 9.95
CA ALA A 102 9.63 -6.74 9.61
C ALA A 102 9.89 -5.49 8.75
N VAL A 103 9.14 -5.32 7.66
CA VAL A 103 9.24 -4.15 6.76
C VAL A 103 8.93 -2.87 7.53
N ARG A 104 7.91 -2.87 8.39
CA ARG A 104 7.54 -1.70 9.21
C ARG A 104 8.63 -1.31 10.20
N ARG A 105 9.32 -2.28 10.82
CA ARG A 105 10.45 -2.05 11.73
C ARG A 105 11.67 -1.50 10.97
N LEU A 106 11.97 -2.06 9.80
CA LEU A 106 13.09 -1.64 8.96
C LEU A 106 12.90 -0.20 8.42
N LEU A 107 11.68 0.17 8.03
CA LEU A 107 11.37 1.50 7.49
C LEU A 107 11.07 2.55 8.57
N LYS A 108 11.40 2.28 9.84
CA LYS A 108 11.20 3.19 10.98
C LYS A 108 9.80 3.82 11.04
N LYS A 109 8.75 3.08 10.65
CA LYS A 109 7.35 3.57 10.58
C LYS A 109 7.12 4.83 9.72
N ARG A 110 7.98 5.10 8.73
CA ARG A 110 7.77 6.21 7.78
C ARG A 110 6.48 5.97 6.98
N ARG A 111 5.60 6.98 6.94
CA ARG A 111 4.37 6.94 6.15
C ARG A 111 4.66 7.45 4.73
N SER A 112 4.20 6.73 3.72
CA SER A 112 4.02 7.30 2.39
C SER A 112 2.87 6.62 1.67
N LYS A 113 2.24 7.35 0.75
CA LYS A 113 1.09 6.85 -0.01
C LYS A 113 1.47 5.70 -0.97
N ASN A 114 2.72 5.68 -1.43
CA ASN A 114 3.22 4.73 -2.42
C ASN A 114 3.87 3.48 -1.82
N LEU A 115 4.29 3.51 -0.55
CA LEU A 115 4.90 2.36 0.14
C LEU A 115 4.07 1.08 0.06
N PRO A 116 2.75 1.09 0.38
CA PRO A 116 1.97 -0.15 0.44
C PRO A 116 1.85 -0.83 -0.92
N ILE A 117 1.70 -0.04 -1.99
CA ILE A 117 1.55 -0.54 -3.35
C ILE A 117 2.86 -1.20 -3.80
N ILE A 118 3.99 -0.53 -3.58
CA ILE A 118 5.31 -1.03 -3.99
C ILE A 118 5.70 -2.27 -3.19
N THR A 119 5.43 -2.30 -1.88
CA THR A 119 5.68 -3.50 -1.05
C THR A 119 4.80 -4.67 -1.48
N SER A 120 3.51 -4.44 -1.79
CA SER A 120 2.64 -5.51 -2.30
C SER A 120 3.08 -6.03 -3.67
N ALA A 121 3.54 -5.16 -4.56
CA ALA A 121 4.07 -5.54 -5.87
C ALA A 121 5.37 -6.34 -5.73
N ALA A 122 6.28 -5.92 -4.85
CA ALA A 122 7.53 -6.63 -4.57
C ALA A 122 7.28 -8.00 -3.93
N ALA A 123 6.33 -8.11 -3.00
CA ALA A 123 5.95 -9.39 -2.40
C ALA A 123 5.32 -10.34 -3.44
N PHE A 124 4.52 -9.81 -4.37
CA PHE A 124 3.94 -10.60 -5.46
C PHE A 124 5.03 -11.13 -6.40
N VAL A 125 5.95 -10.26 -6.82
CA VAL A 125 7.09 -10.65 -7.69
C VAL A 125 8.00 -11.66 -6.99
N GLY A 126 8.30 -11.44 -5.70
CA GLY A 126 9.11 -12.35 -4.89
C GLY A 126 8.47 -13.72 -4.68
N ALA A 127 7.14 -13.77 -4.49
CA ALA A 127 6.40 -15.02 -4.37
C ALA A 127 6.23 -15.75 -5.72
N MET A 128 6.28 -15.03 -6.85
CA MET A 128 6.19 -15.58 -8.21
C MET A 128 7.51 -16.17 -8.74
N LEU A 129 8.66 -15.76 -8.19
CA LEU A 129 9.97 -16.23 -8.65
C LEU A 129 10.17 -17.75 -8.49
N PRO A 130 9.84 -18.36 -7.33
CA PRO A 130 9.96 -19.81 -7.13
C PRO A 130 8.99 -20.62 -7.99
N THR A 131 7.81 -20.07 -8.31
CA THR A 131 6.83 -20.73 -9.19
C THR A 131 7.30 -20.78 -10.63
N LEU A 132 7.94 -19.72 -11.12
CA LEU A 132 8.56 -19.71 -12.45
C LEU A 132 9.71 -20.72 -12.56
N GLY A 133 10.51 -20.87 -11.50
CA GLY A 133 11.58 -21.88 -11.45
C GLY A 133 11.07 -23.31 -11.60
N ASN A 134 9.94 -23.66 -10.98
CA ASN A 134 9.30 -24.96 -11.17
C ASN A 134 8.75 -25.15 -12.60
N ILE A 135 8.25 -24.09 -13.25
CA ILE A 135 7.79 -24.16 -14.65
C ILE A 135 8.97 -24.43 -15.60
N VAL A 136 10.09 -23.75 -15.39
CA VAL A 136 11.31 -23.95 -16.19
C VAL A 136 11.86 -25.36 -15.99
N ILE A 137 11.91 -25.86 -14.75
CA ILE A 137 12.30 -27.26 -14.46
C ILE A 137 11.31 -28.23 -15.12
N LEU A 138 10.01 -28.00 -15.02
CA LEU A 138 8.99 -28.87 -15.63
C LEU A 138 9.08 -28.88 -17.18
N LEU A 139 9.39 -27.74 -17.80
CA LEU A 139 9.61 -27.60 -19.24
C LEU A 139 10.96 -28.16 -19.72
N LEU A 140 12.00 -28.17 -18.87
CA LEU A 140 13.30 -28.77 -19.19
C LEU A 140 13.26 -30.30 -19.06
N PHE A 141 12.52 -30.83 -18.08
CA PHE A 141 12.39 -32.27 -17.84
C PHE A 141 11.22 -32.92 -18.62
N SER A 142 10.39 -32.14 -19.33
CA SER A 142 9.27 -32.65 -20.14
C SER A 142 9.68 -33.51 -21.35
N GLY A 143 10.98 -33.59 -21.68
CA GLY A 143 11.51 -34.53 -22.68
C GLY A 143 11.54 -36.00 -22.23
N SER A 144 11.24 -36.30 -20.95
CA SER A 144 11.31 -37.64 -20.35
C SER A 144 9.96 -38.39 -20.27
N GLY A 145 9.07 -38.20 -21.24
CA GLY A 145 7.93 -39.12 -21.46
C GLY A 145 6.75 -39.00 -20.50
N GLN A 146 6.49 -37.84 -19.90
CA GLN A 146 5.30 -37.62 -19.07
C GLN A 146 4.46 -36.43 -19.57
N GLY A 147 3.79 -36.62 -20.72
CA GLY A 147 2.79 -35.66 -21.25
C GLY A 147 1.57 -35.47 -20.33
N ALA A 148 1.38 -36.33 -19.32
CA ALA A 148 0.33 -36.22 -18.32
C ALA A 148 0.56 -35.10 -17.26
N ASN A 149 1.77 -34.52 -17.21
CA ASN A 149 2.14 -33.55 -16.17
C ASN A 149 1.75 -32.09 -16.46
N LEU A 150 1.14 -31.78 -17.62
CA LEU A 150 0.69 -30.40 -17.90
C LEU A 150 -0.50 -30.02 -17.00
N LEU A 151 -1.54 -30.86 -16.93
CA LEU A 151 -2.69 -30.67 -16.03
C LEU A 151 -2.29 -30.71 -14.54
N ALA A 152 -1.38 -31.60 -14.15
CA ALA A 152 -0.82 -31.62 -12.80
C ALA A 152 0.03 -30.38 -12.50
N GLY A 153 0.75 -29.86 -13.50
CA GLY A 153 1.45 -28.56 -13.43
C GLY A 153 0.49 -27.39 -13.23
N PHE A 154 -0.63 -27.37 -13.95
CA PHE A 154 -1.69 -26.37 -13.75
C PHE A 154 -2.33 -26.48 -12.36
N ILE A 155 -2.66 -27.68 -11.88
CA ILE A 155 -3.15 -27.91 -10.51
C ILE A 155 -2.12 -27.45 -9.47
N SER A 156 -0.83 -27.70 -9.72
CA SER A 156 0.27 -27.31 -8.83
C SER A 156 0.55 -25.81 -8.84
N MET A 157 0.02 -25.04 -9.81
CA MET A 157 0.14 -23.58 -9.85
C MET A 157 -0.97 -22.89 -9.06
N ILE A 158 -2.14 -23.50 -8.91
CA ILE A 158 -3.29 -22.88 -8.23
C ILE A 158 -2.94 -22.58 -6.78
N TRP A 159 -2.34 -23.53 -6.06
CA TRP A 159 -2.02 -23.38 -4.64
C TRP A 159 -0.99 -22.27 -4.34
N PRO A 160 0.19 -22.21 -5.00
CA PRO A 160 1.15 -21.14 -4.76
C PRO A 160 0.67 -19.77 -5.27
N LEU A 161 -0.19 -19.73 -6.30
CA LEU A 161 -0.79 -18.49 -6.77
C LEU A 161 -1.81 -17.93 -5.76
N ILE A 162 -2.64 -18.81 -5.18
CA ILE A 162 -3.53 -18.46 -4.07
C ILE A 162 -2.72 -17.97 -2.85
N PHE A 163 -1.62 -18.66 -2.52
CA PHE A 163 -0.73 -18.25 -1.42
C PHE A 163 -0.12 -16.87 -1.66
N ALA A 164 0.40 -16.60 -2.87
CA ALA A 164 0.96 -15.31 -3.23
C ALA A 164 -0.08 -14.18 -3.15
N LEU A 165 -1.31 -14.42 -3.61
CA LEU A 165 -2.42 -13.47 -3.51
C LEU A 165 -2.83 -13.21 -2.06
N LEU A 166 -2.91 -14.24 -1.23
CA LEU A 166 -3.23 -14.10 0.19
C LEU A 166 -2.16 -13.32 0.95
N VAL A 167 -0.88 -13.63 0.72
CA VAL A 167 0.24 -12.90 1.33
C VAL A 167 0.24 -11.44 0.88
N ALA A 168 0.12 -11.18 -0.43
CA ALA A 168 0.07 -9.81 -0.96
C ALA A 168 -1.12 -9.01 -0.39
N SER A 169 -2.31 -9.63 -0.33
CA SER A 169 -3.51 -9.02 0.26
C SER A 169 -3.31 -8.70 1.74
N SER A 170 -2.77 -9.63 2.53
CA SER A 170 -2.54 -9.44 3.96
C SER A 170 -1.54 -8.30 4.25
N ILE A 171 -0.47 -8.20 3.45
CA ILE A 171 0.52 -7.12 3.53
C ILE A 171 -0.14 -5.78 3.18
N TYR A 172 -0.94 -5.74 2.10
CA TYR A 172 -1.64 -4.54 1.67
C TYR A 172 -2.60 -4.02 2.76
N PHE A 173 -3.44 -4.88 3.33
CA PHE A 173 -4.38 -4.48 4.39
C PHE A 173 -3.66 -4.00 5.65
N ARG A 174 -2.55 -4.65 6.04
CA ARG A 174 -1.77 -4.24 7.23
C ARG A 174 -1.01 -2.94 7.04
N LEU A 175 -0.39 -2.72 5.88
CA LEU A 175 0.37 -1.49 5.62
C LEU A 175 -0.54 -0.30 5.33
N LYS A 176 -1.70 -0.54 4.72
CA LYS A 176 -2.68 0.52 4.43
C LYS A 176 -3.32 1.11 5.68
N GLY A 177 -3.27 0.39 6.82
CA GLY A 177 -3.56 0.90 8.16
C GLY A 177 -4.88 1.66 8.24
N ILE A 178 -5.94 0.96 8.70
CA ILE A 178 -7.30 1.44 9.00
C ILE A 178 -7.36 2.97 9.12
N ARG A 179 -7.91 3.63 8.10
CA ARG A 179 -8.39 5.01 8.23
C ARG A 179 -9.60 4.97 9.15
N VAL A 180 -9.38 5.18 10.44
CA VAL A 180 -10.42 5.68 11.35
C VAL A 180 -10.37 7.20 11.30
#